data_AF-A0A2D6EK79-F1
#
_entry.id   AF-A0A2D6EK79-F1
#
_cell.length_a   1.000
_cell.length_b   1.000
_cell.length_c   1.000
_cell.angle_alpha   90.00
_cell.angle_beta   90.00
_cell.angle_gamma   90.00
#
_symmetry.space_group_name_H-M   'P 1'
#
loop_
_entity.id
_entity.type
_entity.pdbx_description
1 polymer ?
#
loop_
_entity_poly.entity_id
_entity_poly.type
_entity_poly.pdbx_seq_one_letter_code
_entity_poly.pdbx_strand_id
1 'polypeptide(L)'
;MDKDTVAIERRNLDEAAVLRLANACEAGWLHNVLSRITPLTLRRRDDYIAMADIFIMNAEQAESLLDRFDADLELFCSMAEISVTKHMTVETVSDELRSHVELYMDICSLLAHKFGIVKRDPITMLTESPIMLEATNPFIKEFMDERFERD
;
A
#
# COMPACT_ATOMS: atom_id res chain seq x y z
N MET A 1 -11.35 -16.95 9.10
CA MET A 1 -10.40 -16.50 8.07
C MET A 1 -9.49 -17.66 7.74
N ASP A 2 -9.46 -18.06 6.48
CA ASP A 2 -8.58 -19.14 6.01
C ASP A 2 -7.11 -18.67 6.07
N LYS A 3 -6.19 -19.63 6.24
CA LYS A 3 -4.76 -19.36 6.44
C LYS A 3 -3.91 -20.31 5.60
N ASP A 4 -2.83 -19.80 5.05
CA ASP A 4 -1.82 -20.59 4.37
C ASP A 4 -0.82 -21.18 5.38
N THR A 5 -0.96 -22.48 5.68
CA THR A 5 -0.10 -23.19 6.64
C THR A 5 1.34 -23.31 6.15
N VAL A 6 1.55 -23.39 4.83
CA VAL A 6 2.90 -23.46 4.24
C VAL A 6 3.62 -22.13 4.42
N ALA A 7 2.91 -21.01 4.27
CA ALA A 7 3.47 -19.69 4.53
C ALA A 7 3.85 -19.50 6.01
N ILE A 8 3.03 -20.00 6.94
CA ILE A 8 3.31 -19.97 8.39
C ILE A 8 4.60 -20.73 8.70
N GLU A 9 4.73 -21.95 8.18
CA GLU A 9 5.92 -22.80 8.38
C GLU A 9 7.17 -22.17 7.77
N ARG A 10 7.10 -21.69 6.53
CA ARG A 10 8.23 -21.01 5.85
C ARG A 10 8.73 -19.79 6.63
N ARG A 11 7.83 -19.06 7.29
CA ARG A 11 8.16 -17.88 8.10
C ARG A 11 8.56 -18.22 9.53
N ASN A 12 8.48 -19.49 9.93
CA ASN A 12 8.79 -19.97 11.27
C ASN A 12 8.04 -19.17 12.36
N LEU A 13 6.74 -18.95 12.16
CA LEU A 13 5.89 -18.21 13.11
C LEU A 13 5.25 -19.15 14.13
N ASP A 14 5.29 -18.75 15.40
CA ASP A 14 4.55 -19.44 16.45
C ASP A 14 3.06 -19.10 16.44
N GLU A 15 2.26 -19.87 17.18
CA GLU A 15 0.81 -19.72 17.24
C GLU A 15 0.39 -18.32 17.75
N ALA A 16 1.14 -17.76 18.70
CA ALA A 16 0.87 -16.44 19.26
C ALA A 16 1.08 -15.32 18.22
N ALA A 17 2.12 -15.43 17.40
CA ALA A 17 2.39 -14.51 16.30
C ALA A 17 1.31 -14.62 15.23
N VAL A 18 0.93 -15.85 14.83
CA VAL A 18 -0.15 -16.06 13.86
C VAL A 18 -1.47 -15.48 14.36
N LEU A 19 -1.81 -15.66 15.64
CA LEU A 19 -3.01 -15.08 16.24
C LEU A 19 -2.98 -13.55 16.23
N ARG A 20 -1.83 -12.94 16.57
CA ARG A 20 -1.65 -11.48 16.51
C ARG A 20 -1.86 -10.94 15.10
N LEU A 21 -1.27 -11.59 14.09
CA LEU A 21 -1.40 -11.18 12.70
C LEU A 21 -2.84 -11.38 12.19
N ALA A 22 -3.53 -12.45 12.61
CA ALA A 22 -4.92 -12.67 12.26
C ALA A 22 -5.82 -11.56 12.82
N ASN A 23 -5.67 -11.20 14.10
CA ASN A 23 -6.42 -10.12 14.73
C ASN A 23 -6.17 -8.77 14.04
N ALA A 24 -4.93 -8.50 13.63
CA ALA A 24 -4.59 -7.29 12.88
C ALA A 24 -5.24 -7.27 11.48
N CYS A 25 -5.23 -8.41 10.78
CA CYS A 25 -5.86 -8.56 9.47
C CYS A 25 -7.38 -8.36 9.56
N GLU A 26 -8.04 -8.95 10.56
CA GLU A 26 -9.47 -8.77 10.84
C GLU A 26 -9.83 -7.33 11.21
N ALA A 27 -8.94 -6.61 11.91
CA ALA A 27 -9.08 -5.17 12.17
C ALA A 27 -8.82 -4.29 10.93
N GLY A 28 -8.57 -4.90 9.77
CA GLY A 28 -8.38 -4.21 8.49
C GLY A 28 -7.00 -3.57 8.33
N TRP A 29 -5.98 -4.01 9.07
CA TRP A 29 -4.67 -3.35 9.03
C TRP A 29 -3.99 -3.51 7.68
N LEU A 30 -4.03 -4.71 7.10
CA LEU A 30 -3.45 -4.99 5.79
C LEU A 30 -4.10 -4.11 4.70
N HIS A 31 -5.43 -4.01 4.70
CA HIS A 31 -6.21 -3.31 3.68
C HIS A 31 -6.17 -1.77 3.78
N ASN A 32 -5.65 -1.23 4.88
CA ASN A 32 -5.56 0.22 5.08
C ASN A 32 -4.12 0.66 5.38
N VAL A 33 -3.12 -0.18 5.04
CA VAL A 33 -1.75 0.08 5.47
C VAL A 33 -1.24 1.38 4.86
N LEU A 34 -1.47 1.62 3.57
CA LEU A 34 -0.92 2.78 2.87
C LEU A 34 -1.66 4.08 3.20
N SER A 35 -2.91 4.03 3.64
CA SER A 35 -3.64 5.21 4.12
C SER A 35 -3.38 5.54 5.60
N ARG A 36 -2.73 4.64 6.36
CA ARG A 36 -2.56 4.76 7.82
C ARG A 36 -1.11 4.84 8.29
N ILE A 37 -0.11 4.88 7.40
CA ILE A 37 1.28 5.04 7.84
C ILE A 37 1.52 6.49 8.27
N THR A 38 1.34 6.72 9.56
CA THR A 38 2.08 7.75 10.28
C THR A 38 3.45 7.17 10.63
N PRO A 39 4.50 7.98 10.87
CA PRO A 39 5.79 7.50 11.36
C PRO A 39 5.70 6.63 12.65
N LEU A 40 4.57 6.68 13.35
CA LEU A 40 4.29 5.96 14.60
C LEU A 40 3.56 4.61 14.41
N THR A 41 3.03 4.32 13.22
CA THR A 41 2.23 3.12 12.92
C THR A 41 2.93 2.10 12.04
N LEU A 42 4.21 2.30 11.70
CA LEU A 42 5.12 1.29 11.13
C LEU A 42 5.39 0.15 12.13
N ARG A 43 4.34 -0.55 12.58
CA ARG A 43 4.49 -1.83 13.27
C ARG A 43 4.98 -2.83 12.22
N ARG A 44 6.30 -2.84 12.07
CA ARG A 44 7.19 -3.73 11.33
C ARG A 44 6.64 -4.12 9.95
N ARG A 45 7.17 -3.51 8.89
CA ARG A 45 7.00 -3.90 7.48
C ARG A 45 6.80 -5.42 7.29
N ASP A 46 7.61 -6.22 7.98
CA ASP A 46 7.54 -7.69 7.98
C ASP A 46 6.18 -8.29 8.41
N ASP A 47 5.48 -7.67 9.36
CA ASP A 47 4.14 -8.13 9.81
C ASP A 47 3.11 -7.95 8.68
N TYR A 48 3.18 -6.88 7.90
CA TYR A 48 2.30 -6.68 6.74
C TYR A 48 2.62 -7.67 5.61
N ILE A 49 3.90 -7.90 5.34
CA ILE A 49 4.33 -8.91 4.38
C ILE A 49 3.87 -10.30 4.84
N ALA A 50 3.97 -10.60 6.14
CA ALA A 50 3.49 -11.86 6.71
C ALA A 50 1.96 -11.99 6.63
N MET A 51 1.20 -10.93 6.93
CA MET A 51 -0.25 -10.93 6.75
C MET A 51 -0.65 -11.21 5.31
N ALA A 52 -0.01 -10.55 4.34
CA ALA A 52 -0.26 -10.78 2.92
C ALA A 52 0.06 -12.23 2.52
N ASP A 53 1.16 -12.79 3.03
CA ASP A 53 1.56 -14.16 2.72
C ASP A 53 0.63 -15.21 3.32
N ILE A 54 0.10 -14.97 4.52
CA ILE A 54 -0.66 -15.98 5.28
C ILE A 54 -2.15 -15.91 4.94
N PHE A 55 -2.72 -14.72 4.75
CA PHE A 55 -4.18 -14.53 4.70
C PHE A 55 -4.72 -14.21 3.31
N ILE A 56 -3.87 -13.84 2.35
CA ILE A 56 -4.27 -13.79 0.94
C ILE A 56 -4.09 -15.19 0.37
N MET A 57 -5.20 -15.76 -0.11
CA MET A 57 -5.31 -17.18 -0.45
C MET A 57 -5.43 -17.43 -1.95
N ASN A 58 -5.75 -16.42 -2.74
CA ASN A 58 -5.90 -16.56 -4.19
C ASN A 58 -5.58 -15.25 -4.93
N ALA A 59 -5.50 -15.36 -6.26
CA ALA A 59 -5.18 -14.25 -7.15
C ALA A 59 -6.23 -13.13 -7.08
N GLU A 60 -7.52 -13.44 -6.95
CA GLU A 60 -8.58 -12.43 -6.88
C GLU A 60 -8.45 -11.54 -5.64
N GLN A 61 -8.18 -12.14 -4.49
CA GLN A 61 -7.90 -11.41 -3.25
C GLN A 61 -6.62 -10.58 -3.36
N ALA A 62 -5.60 -11.09 -4.05
CA ALA A 62 -4.35 -10.38 -4.26
C ALA A 62 -4.56 -9.13 -5.14
N GLU A 63 -5.27 -9.25 -6.26
CA GLU A 63 -5.62 -8.13 -7.13
C GLU A 63 -6.47 -7.09 -6.38
N SER A 64 -7.47 -7.54 -5.62
CA SER A 64 -8.31 -6.63 -4.81
C SER A 64 -7.51 -5.88 -3.73
N LEU A 65 -6.51 -6.52 -3.13
CA LEU A 65 -5.61 -5.85 -2.18
C LEU A 65 -4.74 -4.80 -2.88
N LEU A 66 -4.21 -5.11 -4.07
CA LEU A 66 -3.38 -4.17 -4.84
C LEU A 66 -4.20 -2.98 -5.36
N ASP A 67 -5.43 -3.21 -5.82
CA ASP A 67 -6.35 -2.12 -6.21
C ASP A 67 -6.59 -1.17 -5.04
N ARG A 68 -6.72 -1.73 -3.82
CA ARG A 68 -6.87 -0.92 -2.61
C ARG A 68 -5.60 -0.14 -2.29
N PHE A 69 -4.43 -0.73 -2.51
CA PHE A 69 -3.15 -0.05 -2.31
C PHE A 69 -2.96 1.11 -3.30
N ASP A 70 -3.35 0.92 -4.56
CA ASP A 70 -3.30 1.97 -5.58
C ASP A 70 -4.15 3.17 -5.12
N ALA A 71 -5.40 2.92 -4.69
CA ALA A 71 -6.31 3.96 -4.20
C ALA A 71 -5.82 4.65 -2.92
N ASP A 72 -5.27 3.91 -1.96
CA ASP A 72 -4.74 4.48 -0.71
C ASP A 72 -3.51 5.36 -0.99
N LEU A 73 -2.63 4.94 -1.90
CA LEU A 73 -1.42 5.68 -2.27
C LEU A 73 -1.77 6.96 -3.04
N GLU A 74 -2.77 6.91 -3.92
CA GLU A 74 -3.32 8.05 -4.63
C GLU A 74 -3.90 9.09 -3.66
N LEU A 75 -4.71 8.62 -2.70
CA LEU A 75 -5.28 9.48 -1.65
C LEU A 75 -4.18 10.11 -0.78
N PHE A 76 -3.17 9.34 -0.39
CA PHE A 76 -2.04 9.85 0.38
C PHE A 76 -1.30 10.96 -0.36
N CYS A 77 -0.95 10.74 -1.64
CA CYS A 77 -0.27 11.75 -2.45
C CYS A 77 -1.11 13.02 -2.60
N SER A 78 -2.42 12.89 -2.80
CA SER A 78 -3.34 14.02 -2.87
C SER A 78 -3.40 14.81 -1.55
N MET A 79 -3.55 14.14 -0.40
CA MET A 79 -3.60 14.80 0.91
C MET A 79 -2.28 15.44 1.32
N ALA A 80 -1.15 14.83 0.93
CA ALA A 80 0.19 15.32 1.23
C ALA A 80 0.71 16.32 0.18
N GLU A 81 -0.09 16.67 -0.84
CA GLU A 81 0.29 17.54 -1.96
C GLU A 81 1.55 17.08 -2.73
N ILE A 82 1.81 15.77 -2.72
CA ILE A 82 2.95 15.19 -3.43
C ILE A 82 2.58 15.05 -4.90
N SER A 83 3.21 15.85 -5.75
CA SER A 83 3.05 15.76 -7.19
C SER A 83 3.94 14.64 -7.76
N VAL A 84 3.32 13.52 -8.12
CA VAL A 84 4.01 12.40 -8.78
C VAL A 84 4.09 12.68 -10.28
N THR A 85 5.29 12.60 -10.85
CA THR A 85 5.53 12.88 -12.28
C THR A 85 5.93 11.61 -13.02
N LYS A 86 5.75 11.59 -14.35
CA LYS A 86 6.11 10.45 -15.23
C LYS A 86 7.60 10.09 -15.23
N HIS A 87 8.46 10.97 -14.70
CA HIS A 87 9.90 10.74 -14.58
C HIS A 87 10.31 10.24 -13.20
N MET A 88 9.38 10.23 -12.25
CA MET A 88 9.63 9.73 -10.90
C MET A 88 9.77 8.21 -10.95
N THR A 89 10.75 7.68 -10.23
CA THR A 89 10.95 6.24 -10.04
C THR A 89 10.93 5.94 -8.56
N VAL A 90 10.83 4.65 -8.20
CA VAL A 90 10.96 4.17 -6.81
C VAL A 90 12.22 4.69 -6.11
N GLU A 91 13.29 4.99 -6.85
CA GLU A 91 14.55 5.49 -6.30
C GLU A 91 14.55 7.00 -6.06
N THR A 92 13.66 7.73 -6.75
CA THR A 92 13.60 9.20 -6.74
C THR A 92 12.35 9.76 -6.07
N VAL A 93 11.48 8.90 -5.49
CA VAL A 93 10.34 9.36 -4.70
C VAL A 93 10.81 10.08 -3.43
N SER A 94 9.98 11.00 -2.95
CA SER A 94 10.23 11.69 -1.69
C SER A 94 10.30 10.71 -0.52
N ASP A 95 10.99 11.10 0.55
CA ASP A 95 11.20 10.22 1.71
C ASP A 95 9.86 9.83 2.39
N GLU A 96 8.86 10.70 2.32
CA GLU A 96 7.50 10.45 2.82
C GLU A 96 6.80 9.31 2.04
N LEU A 97 7.03 9.22 0.73
CA LEU A 97 6.42 8.24 -0.14
C LEU A 97 7.22 6.93 -0.21
N ARG A 98 8.54 6.99 0.00
CA ARG A 98 9.47 5.86 -0.10
C ARG A 98 9.03 4.65 0.72
N SER A 99 8.68 4.84 1.99
CA SER A 99 8.27 3.74 2.87
C SER A 99 6.98 3.05 2.39
N HIS A 100 6.05 3.82 1.81
CA HIS A 100 4.80 3.30 1.26
C HIS A 100 5.05 2.48 -0.01
N VAL A 101 5.86 3.03 -0.92
CA VAL A 101 6.22 2.41 -2.20
C VAL A 101 7.03 1.14 -1.97
N GLU A 102 7.97 1.14 -1.03
CA GLU A 102 8.75 -0.05 -0.70
C GLU A 102 7.88 -1.18 -0.13
N LEU A 103 6.96 -0.87 0.79
CA LEU A 103 6.04 -1.87 1.33
C LEU A 103 5.10 -2.42 0.25
N TYR A 104 4.56 -1.54 -0.60
CA TYR A 104 3.76 -1.94 -1.75
C TYR A 104 4.55 -2.93 -2.60
N MET A 105 5.77 -2.58 -2.99
CA MET A 105 6.60 -3.37 -3.91
C MET A 105 6.97 -4.74 -3.34
N ASP A 106 7.22 -4.83 -2.04
CA ASP A 106 7.46 -6.11 -1.36
C ASP A 106 6.23 -7.02 -1.40
N ILE A 107 5.06 -6.48 -1.04
CA ILE A 107 3.80 -7.24 -1.03
C ILE A 107 3.42 -7.62 -2.46
N CYS A 108 3.52 -6.70 -3.41
CA CYS A 108 3.25 -6.97 -4.82
C CYS A 108 4.19 -8.06 -5.38
N SER A 109 5.49 -8.00 -5.07
CA SER A 109 6.45 -9.03 -5.50
C SER A 109 6.14 -10.40 -4.88
N LEU A 110 5.78 -10.43 -3.59
CA LEU A 110 5.36 -11.65 -2.90
C LEU A 110 4.13 -12.27 -3.56
N LEU A 111 3.09 -11.46 -3.82
CA LEU A 111 1.82 -11.93 -4.40
C LEU A 111 1.98 -12.36 -5.86
N ALA A 112 2.77 -11.62 -6.65
CA ALA A 112 3.12 -11.98 -8.02
C ALA A 112 3.83 -13.33 -8.07
N HIS A 113 4.80 -13.56 -7.18
CA HIS A 113 5.46 -14.86 -7.08
C HIS A 113 4.50 -15.97 -6.60
N LYS A 114 3.65 -15.68 -5.62
CA LYS A 114 2.75 -16.68 -5.00
C LYS A 114 1.60 -17.11 -5.93
N PHE A 115 1.03 -16.16 -6.67
CA PHE A 115 -0.20 -16.37 -7.46
C PHE A 115 -0.02 -16.25 -8.97
N GLY A 116 1.18 -15.88 -9.44
CA GLY A 116 1.45 -15.67 -10.86
C GLY A 116 0.76 -14.44 -11.45
N ILE A 117 0.37 -13.47 -10.62
CA ILE A 117 -0.23 -12.21 -11.07
C ILE A 117 0.82 -11.25 -11.62
N VAL A 118 0.39 -10.27 -12.41
CA VAL A 118 1.28 -9.27 -13.00
C VAL A 118 1.80 -8.35 -11.90
N LYS A 119 3.11 -8.18 -11.83
CA LYS A 119 3.73 -7.22 -10.91
C LYS A 119 3.39 -5.79 -11.35
N ARG A 120 2.80 -5.01 -10.45
CA ARG A 120 2.45 -3.60 -10.66
C ARG A 120 3.61 -2.70 -10.23
N ASP A 121 3.74 -1.57 -10.90
CA ASP A 121 4.58 -0.46 -10.46
C ASP A 121 3.68 0.64 -9.87
N PRO A 122 3.72 0.88 -8.56
CA PRO A 122 2.85 1.85 -7.91
C PRO A 122 3.04 3.28 -8.44
N ILE A 123 4.24 3.64 -8.91
CA ILE A 123 4.47 4.99 -9.46
C ILE A 123 3.83 5.13 -10.82
N THR A 124 3.95 4.10 -11.67
CA THR A 124 3.25 4.07 -12.95
C THR A 124 1.73 4.18 -12.75
N MET A 125 1.15 3.41 -11.81
CA MET A 125 -0.28 3.46 -11.50
C MET A 125 -0.74 4.86 -11.05
N LEU A 126 0.04 5.53 -10.20
CA LEU A 126 -0.26 6.91 -9.79
C LEU A 126 -0.20 7.91 -10.94
N THR A 127 0.75 7.78 -11.87
CA THR A 127 0.87 8.73 -12.99
C THR A 127 -0.21 8.58 -14.06
N GLU A 128 -0.87 7.43 -14.09
CA GLU A 128 -2.01 7.14 -14.96
C GLU A 128 -3.35 7.52 -14.31
N SER A 129 -3.36 7.81 -13.00
CA SER A 129 -4.56 8.22 -12.27
C SER A 129 -5.12 9.55 -12.79
N PRO A 130 -6.44 9.64 -13.05
CA PRO A 130 -7.11 10.89 -13.41
C PRO A 130 -7.01 11.98 -12.36
N ILE A 131 -6.83 11.67 -11.07
CA ILE A 131 -6.73 12.65 -9.97
C ILE A 131 -5.35 13.31 -9.95
N MET A 132 -4.32 12.57 -10.36
CA MET A 132 -2.93 13.02 -10.38
C MET A 132 -2.53 13.70 -11.70
N LEU A 133 -3.41 13.68 -12.71
CA LEU A 133 -3.21 14.45 -13.94
C LEU A 133 -3.23 15.96 -13.62
N GLU A 134 -2.23 16.68 -14.11
CA GLU A 134 -2.03 18.12 -13.92
C GLU A 134 -3.28 18.99 -14.23
N ALA A 135 -4.20 18.47 -15.05
CA ALA A 135 -5.44 19.12 -15.46
C ALA A 135 -6.62 19.03 -14.46
N THR A 136 -6.63 18.06 -13.54
CA THR A 136 -7.70 17.87 -12.51
C THR A 136 -7.33 18.49 -11.15
N ASN A 137 -6.09 18.96 -11.03
CA ASN A 137 -5.51 19.57 -9.83
C ASN A 137 -5.97 21.01 -9.46
N PRO A 138 -6.71 21.80 -10.28
CA PRO A 138 -7.15 23.14 -9.84
C PRO A 138 -8.14 23.10 -8.66
N PHE A 139 -9.09 22.16 -8.66
CA PHE A 139 -10.16 22.10 -7.65
C PHE A 139 -9.66 21.60 -6.29
N ILE A 140 -8.75 20.62 -6.30
CA ILE A 140 -8.13 20.10 -5.06
C ILE A 140 -7.24 21.17 -4.45
N LYS A 141 -6.48 21.91 -5.28
CA LYS A 141 -5.69 23.05 -4.84
C LYS A 141 -6.56 24.14 -4.21
N GLU A 142 -7.61 24.57 -4.88
CA GLU A 142 -8.51 25.64 -4.38
C GLU A 142 -9.19 25.26 -3.05
N PHE A 143 -9.65 24.00 -2.92
CA PHE A 143 -10.20 23.49 -1.66
C PHE A 143 -9.18 23.44 -0.51
N MET A 144 -7.92 23.09 -0.82
CA MET A 144 -6.83 23.02 0.17
C MET A 144 -6.39 24.41 0.63
N ASP A 145 -6.26 25.35 -0.31
CA ASP A 145 -5.90 26.75 -0.05
C ASP A 145 -6.95 27.41 0.84
N GLU A 146 -8.26 27.20 0.57
CA GLU A 146 -9.36 27.68 1.41
C GLU A 146 -9.40 27.04 2.80
N ARG A 147 -9.12 25.73 2.90
CA ARG A 147 -9.28 24.98 4.17
C ARG A 147 -8.12 25.18 5.14
N PHE A 148 -6.94 25.53 4.64
CA PHE A 148 -5.73 25.69 5.45
C PHE A 148 -5.13 27.10 5.43
N GLU A 149 -5.84 28.08 4.86
CA GLU A 149 -5.42 29.49 4.79
C GLU A 149 -3.99 29.63 4.22
N ARG A 150 -3.72 28.91 3.13
CA ARG A 150 -2.43 28.98 2.44
C ARG A 150 -2.53 30.04 1.36
N ASP A 151 -1.89 31.19 1.60
CA ASP A 151 -1.71 32.27 0.63
C ASP A 151 -0.62 31.94 -0.40
#